data_AF-A0A969TZJ8-F1
#
_entry.id   AF-A0A969TZJ8-F1
#
_cell.length_a   1.000
_cell.length_b   1.000
_cell.length_c   1.000
_cell.angle_alpha   90.00
_cell.angle_beta   90.00
_cell.angle_gamma   90.00
#
_symmetry.space_group_name_H-M   'P 1'
#
loop_
_entity.id
_entity.type
_entity.pdbx_description
1 polymer ?
#
loop_
_entity_poly.entity_id
_entity_poly.type
_entity_poly.pdbx_seq_one_letter_code
_entity_poly.pdbx_strand_id
1 'polypeptide(L)'
;MTTLFEKRQWEVTEKTFHASTMPHHETIFTIGNGFIGTRGTFEEGYPADDSTTLAAGVFNHAEGDLVPVLVSIPNWLSLVISINGEESAED
;
A
#
# COMPACT_ATOMS: atom_id res chain seq x y z
N MET A 1 28.41 -25.06 16.19
CA MET A 1 27.31 -25.14 15.21
C MET A 1 26.07 -24.66 15.94
N THR A 2 25.80 -23.36 15.87
CA THR A 2 24.70 -22.72 16.61
C THR A 2 23.56 -22.47 15.63
N THR A 3 22.40 -23.04 15.94
CA THR A 3 21.16 -23.05 15.16
C THR A 3 20.72 -21.63 14.78
N LEU A 4 20.89 -21.28 13.50
CA LEU A 4 20.64 -19.95 12.91
C LEU A 4 19.22 -19.74 12.37
N PHE A 5 18.23 -20.47 12.86
CA PHE A 5 16.87 -20.38 12.32
C PHE A 5 15.81 -20.44 13.42
N GLU A 6 15.43 -19.27 13.92
CA GLU A 6 13.99 -18.98 14.08
C GLU A 6 13.63 -17.93 13.02
N LYS A 7 13.53 -18.37 11.77
CA LYS A 7 12.93 -17.57 10.71
C LYS A 7 11.42 -17.63 10.93
N ARG A 8 10.83 -16.54 11.41
CA ARG A 8 9.37 -16.45 11.58
C ARG A 8 8.72 -16.57 10.21
N GLN A 9 8.16 -17.74 9.90
CA GLN A 9 7.50 -18.02 8.62
C GLN A 9 6.20 -17.22 8.43
N TRP A 10 5.73 -16.58 9.49
CA TRP A 10 4.49 -15.82 9.57
C TRP A 10 4.68 -14.32 9.36
N GLU A 11 5.94 -13.87 9.22
CA GLU A 11 6.30 -12.46 9.19
C GLU A 11 7.02 -12.13 7.89
N VAL A 12 6.58 -11.04 7.26
CA VAL A 12 7.28 -10.40 6.13
C VAL A 12 7.81 -9.07 6.64
N THR A 13 9.08 -8.79 6.39
CA THR A 13 9.75 -7.58 6.90
C THR A 13 10.64 -6.98 5.81
N GLU A 14 10.50 -5.67 5.58
CA GLU A 14 11.49 -4.86 4.88
C GLU A 14 12.43 -4.24 5.92
N LYS A 15 13.75 -4.42 5.74
CA LYS A 15 14.75 -3.90 6.69
C LYS A 15 15.30 -2.53 6.31
N THR A 16 15.19 -2.17 5.04
CA THR A 16 15.78 -0.97 4.49
C THR A 16 14.92 -0.52 3.33
N PHE A 17 14.39 0.68 3.45
CA PHE A 17 13.57 1.30 2.42
C PHE A 17 14.41 1.64 1.19
N HIS A 18 13.91 1.27 0.01
CA HIS A 18 14.45 1.70 -1.27
C HIS A 18 13.31 2.18 -2.15
N ALA A 19 13.25 3.48 -2.45
CA ALA A 19 12.19 4.09 -3.26
C ALA A 19 11.99 3.40 -4.62
N SER A 20 13.06 2.87 -5.24
CA SER A 20 12.99 2.16 -6.52
C SER A 20 12.23 0.83 -6.48
N THR A 21 12.07 0.22 -5.30
CA THR A 21 11.31 -1.03 -5.10
C THR A 21 9.97 -0.81 -4.43
N MET A 22 9.61 0.43 -4.09
CA MET A 22 8.41 0.77 -3.34
C MET A 22 7.12 0.23 -3.99
N PRO A 23 6.85 0.38 -5.31
CA PRO A 23 5.61 -0.14 -5.90
C PRO A 23 5.45 -1.68 -5.77
N HIS A 24 6.58 -2.40 -5.70
CA HIS A 24 6.60 -3.83 -5.46
C HIS A 24 6.27 -4.16 -4.00
N HIS A 25 6.87 -3.43 -3.04
CA HIS A 25 6.62 -3.63 -1.62
C HIS A 25 5.19 -3.24 -1.20
N GLU A 26 4.63 -2.18 -1.75
CA GLU A 26 3.22 -1.81 -1.55
C GLU A 26 2.26 -2.97 -1.94
N THR A 27 2.63 -3.76 -2.95
CA THR A 27 1.89 -4.96 -3.34
C THR A 27 2.07 -6.10 -2.33
N ILE A 28 3.31 -6.34 -1.88
CA ILE A 28 3.63 -7.40 -0.91
C ILE A 28 2.94 -7.14 0.45
N PHE A 29 2.91 -5.88 0.89
CA PHE A 29 2.36 -5.47 2.18
C PHE A 29 0.87 -5.09 2.11
N THR A 30 0.20 -5.32 0.98
CA THR A 30 -1.25 -5.12 0.84
C THR A 30 -2.02 -5.94 1.88
N ILE A 31 -2.98 -5.30 2.57
CA ILE A 31 -3.89 -5.97 3.52
C ILE A 31 -5.31 -6.01 2.96
N GLY A 32 -6.08 -7.02 3.37
CA GLY A 32 -7.49 -7.14 2.99
C GLY A 32 -8.24 -8.23 3.74
N ASN A 33 -9.56 -8.15 3.70
CA ASN A 33 -10.46 -9.06 4.43
C ASN A 33 -11.44 -9.82 3.52
N GLY A 34 -11.19 -9.81 2.21
CA GLY A 34 -12.07 -10.40 1.18
C GLY A 34 -13.20 -9.48 0.72
N PHE A 35 -13.56 -8.45 1.50
CA PHE A 35 -14.49 -7.40 1.09
C PHE A 35 -13.77 -6.13 0.64
N ILE A 36 -12.77 -5.67 1.40
CA ILE A 36 -11.95 -4.51 1.09
C ILE A 36 -10.47 -4.88 1.15
N GLY A 37 -9.65 -4.23 0.34
CA GLY A 37 -8.20 -4.32 0.42
C GLY A 37 -7.54 -2.98 0.11
N THR A 38 -6.46 -2.68 0.81
CA THR A 38 -5.67 -1.44 0.67
C THR A 38 -4.21 -1.81 0.43
N ARG A 39 -3.59 -1.19 -0.58
CA ARG A 39 -2.16 -1.33 -0.86
C ARG A 39 -1.36 -0.91 0.37
N GLY A 40 -0.21 -1.55 0.59
CA GLY A 40 0.69 -1.22 1.70
C GLY A 40 1.51 0.04 1.44
N THR A 41 0.84 1.14 1.06
CA THR A 41 1.46 2.47 0.95
C THR A 41 1.58 3.09 2.34
N PHE A 42 2.51 4.02 2.51
CA PHE A 42 2.61 4.80 3.73
C PHE A 42 1.38 5.71 3.89
N GLU A 43 0.84 5.80 5.11
CA GLU A 43 -0.36 6.57 5.40
C GLU A 43 -0.16 8.09 5.26
N GLU A 44 1.05 8.57 5.54
CA GLU A 44 1.50 9.95 5.33
C GLU A 44 1.69 10.34 3.86
N GLY A 45 1.75 9.33 2.98
CA GLY A 45 2.01 9.48 1.56
C GLY A 45 3.49 9.58 1.19
N TYR A 46 3.81 9.23 -0.05
CA TYR A 46 5.15 9.35 -0.63
C TYR A 46 5.06 9.93 -2.06
N PRO A 47 6.01 10.78 -2.53
CA PRO A 47 5.90 11.46 -3.84
C PRO A 47 5.69 10.59 -5.09
N ALA A 48 5.86 9.27 -4.97
CA ALA A 48 5.69 8.30 -6.05
C ALA A 48 4.83 7.09 -5.65
N ASP A 49 4.06 7.19 -4.56
CA ASP A 49 3.19 6.10 -4.14
C ASP A 49 2.02 5.90 -5.11
N ASP A 50 1.41 4.72 -5.01
CA ASP A 50 0.15 4.41 -5.66
C ASP A 50 -0.84 3.90 -4.60
N SER A 51 -1.30 4.82 -3.74
CA SER A 51 -2.30 4.51 -2.72
C SER A 51 -3.62 4.11 -3.37
N THR A 52 -3.92 2.80 -3.35
CA THR A 52 -5.17 2.25 -3.89
C THR A 52 -5.89 1.42 -2.84
N THR A 53 -7.20 1.67 -2.70
CA THR A 53 -8.13 0.83 -1.93
C THR A 53 -9.22 0.32 -2.86
N LEU A 54 -9.45 -1.00 -2.86
CA LEU A 54 -10.48 -1.65 -3.69
C LEU A 54 -11.53 -2.31 -2.79
N ALA A 55 -12.79 -2.25 -3.20
CA ALA A 55 -13.89 -2.94 -2.54
C ALA A 55 -14.58 -3.92 -3.51
N ALA A 56 -14.76 -5.16 -3.07
CA ALA A 56 -15.45 -6.19 -3.83
C ALA A 56 -16.89 -5.75 -4.15
N GLY A 57 -17.26 -5.80 -5.42
CA GLY A 57 -18.59 -5.35 -5.88
C GLY A 57 -18.65 -3.89 -6.33
N VAL A 58 -17.58 -3.10 -6.13
CA VAL A 58 -17.52 -1.70 -6.57
C VAL A 58 -16.75 -1.62 -7.89
N PHE A 59 -17.51 -1.61 -8.98
CA PHE A 59 -16.98 -1.52 -10.34
C PHE A 59 -17.37 -0.20 -11.00
N ASN A 60 -16.54 0.26 -11.92
CA ASN A 60 -16.92 1.30 -12.89
C ASN A 60 -16.85 0.71 -14.30
N HIS A 61 -17.66 1.27 -15.19
CA HIS A 61 -17.61 0.98 -16.61
C HIS A 61 -17.63 2.33 -17.33
N ALA A 62 -16.45 2.88 -17.62
CA ALA A 62 -16.37 4.17 -18.26
C ALA A 62 -16.76 4.07 -19.74
N GLU A 63 -17.14 5.19 -20.34
CA GLU A 63 -17.46 5.24 -21.77
C GLU A 63 -16.24 4.80 -22.59
N GLY A 64 -16.41 3.76 -23.41
CA GLY A 64 -15.35 3.20 -24.25
C GLY A 64 -14.67 1.95 -23.66
N ASP A 65 -14.89 1.63 -22.39
CA ASP A 65 -14.36 0.39 -21.79
C ASP A 65 -15.09 -0.84 -22.34
N LEU A 66 -14.36 -1.94 -22.51
CA LEU A 66 -14.94 -3.21 -23.00
C LEU A 66 -15.65 -4.00 -21.91
N VAL A 67 -15.20 -3.87 -20.65
CA VAL A 67 -15.72 -4.59 -19.49
C VAL A 67 -15.63 -3.70 -18.23
N PRO A 68 -16.50 -3.89 -17.22
CA PRO A 68 -16.37 -3.21 -15.95
C PRO A 68 -15.06 -3.59 -15.23
N VAL A 69 -14.45 -2.62 -14.56
CA VAL A 69 -13.20 -2.78 -13.80
C VAL A 69 -13.41 -2.38 -12.33
N LEU A 70 -12.68 -3.03 -11.42
CA LEU A 70 -12.61 -2.55 -10.03
C LEU A 70 -12.00 -1.15 -10.04
N VAL A 71 -12.57 -0.27 -9.23
CA VAL A 71 -12.06 1.10 -9.09
C VAL A 71 -11.53 1.36 -7.71
N SER A 72 -10.50 2.21 -7.65
CA SER A 72 -10.01 2.75 -6.39
C SER A 72 -11.11 3.60 -5.75
N ILE A 73 -11.41 3.31 -4.49
CA ILE A 73 -12.26 4.16 -3.65
C ILE A 73 -11.37 5.16 -2.89
N PRO A 74 -11.93 6.24 -2.30
CA PRO A 74 -11.13 7.23 -1.57
C PRO A 74 -10.20 6.60 -0.52
N ASN A 75 -8.96 7.10 -0.45
CA ASN A 75 -8.01 6.66 0.57
C ASN A 75 -8.54 7.05 1.96
N TRP A 76 -8.78 6.03 2.79
CA TRP A 76 -9.36 6.17 4.12
C TRP A 76 -8.29 6.21 5.23
N LEU A 77 -7.03 5.94 4.90
CA LEU A 77 -5.90 5.91 5.83
C LEU A 77 -5.02 7.16 5.76
N SER A 78 -5.33 8.10 4.86
CA SER A 78 -4.53 9.32 4.69
C SER A 78 -4.33 10.06 6.01
N LEU A 79 -3.06 10.27 6.35
CA LEU A 79 -2.58 10.97 7.53
C LEU A 79 -1.62 12.07 7.07
N VAL A 80 -1.45 13.12 7.88
CA VAL A 80 -0.40 14.12 7.67
C VAL A 80 0.39 14.24 8.96
N ILE A 81 1.71 14.08 8.86
CA ILE A 81 2.65 14.26 9.96
C ILE A 81 3.50 15.49 9.67
N SER A 82 3.59 16.41 10.63
CA SER A 82 4.46 17.59 10.52
C SER A 82 5.37 17.76 11.72
N ILE A 83 6.59 18.22 11.45
CA ILE A 83 7.63 18.50 12.45
C ILE A 83 8.02 19.97 12.28
N ASN A 84 7.80 20.78 13.32
CA ASN A 84 8.05 22.23 13.29
C ASN A 84 7.36 22.99 12.13
N GLY A 85 6.24 22.46 11.63
CA GLY A 85 5.49 23.04 10.52
C GLY A 85 5.95 22.59 9.12
N GLU A 86 6.95 21.70 9.03
CA GLU A 86 7.34 21.02 7.79
C GLU A 86 6.65 19.66 7.72
N GLU A 87 5.96 19.38 6.61
CA GLU A 87 5.32 18.08 6.38
C GLU A 87 6.40 17.04 6.04
N SER A 88 6.30 15.88 6.69
CA SER A 88 7.15 14.74 6.37
C SER A 88 6.56 14.00 5.17
N ALA A 89 7.04 14.32 3.98
CA ALA A 89 7.09 13.36 2.89
C ALA A 89 8.50 12.78 2.95
N GLU A 90 8.66 11.48 3.17
CA GLU A 90 10.01 10.89 3.22
C GLU A 90 10.79 11.25 1.94
N ASP A 91 11.96 11.88 2.10
CA ASP A 91 12.91 12.22 1.02
C ASP A 91 13.77 11.00 0.62
#